data_AF-A0A147F2Q8-F1
#
_entry.id   AF-A0A147F2Q8-F1
#
_cell.length_a   1.000
_cell.length_b   1.000
_cell.length_c   1.000
_cell.angle_alpha   90.00
_cell.angle_beta   90.00
_cell.angle_gamma   90.00
#
_symmetry.space_group_name_H-M   'P 1'
#
loop_
_entity.id
_entity.type
_entity.pdbx_description
1 polymer ?
#
loop_
_entity_poly.entity_id
_entity_poly.type
_entity_poly.pdbx_seq_one_letter_code
_entity_poly.pdbx_strand_id
1 'polypeptide(L)'
;MANVDRLRRAKGLTVGELISRAGMTKSYYQSRAGFSLPYNTNDIEALAAVLEVTPEQLASPDSAPRIEMRVPAGPLAQRVRRLVASHAATEADLLAHLEDVDPRAAHGARILLSATTNTVVLDEEVLRLITHWADVPVEYLTDYTDEALTDRTEAELELREAMREAGAESIQFRALGQMSPDALRAIARSLRGRPPAS
;
A
#
# COMPACT_ATOMS: atom_id res chain seq x y z
N MET A 1 7.98 -2.21 10.92
CA MET A 1 8.57 -3.39 10.26
C MET A 1 7.56 -4.01 9.29
N ALA A 2 7.37 -3.41 8.11
CA ALA A 2 6.35 -3.84 7.15
C ALA A 2 6.55 -5.28 6.63
N ASN A 3 7.80 -5.77 6.61
CA ASN A 3 8.11 -7.07 6.02
C ASN A 3 7.77 -8.28 6.93
N VAL A 4 7.95 -8.15 8.25
CA VAL A 4 7.58 -9.22 9.21
C VAL A 4 6.08 -9.48 9.19
N ASP A 5 5.28 -8.41 9.28
CA ASP A 5 3.82 -8.54 9.25
C ASP A 5 3.31 -9.05 7.91
N ARG A 6 3.93 -8.63 6.80
CA ARG A 6 3.65 -9.14 5.46
C ARG A 6 3.89 -10.65 5.37
N LEU A 7 5.10 -11.11 5.70
CA LEU A 7 5.47 -12.54 5.66
C LEU A 7 4.61 -13.37 6.60
N ARG A 8 4.32 -12.84 7.80
CA ARG A 8 3.42 -13.48 8.77
C ARG A 8 2.02 -13.70 8.18
N ARG A 9 1.42 -12.66 7.57
CA ARG A 9 0.10 -12.75 6.93
C ARG A 9 0.12 -13.78 5.79
N ALA A 10 1.17 -13.80 4.98
CA ALA A 10 1.33 -14.77 3.88
C ALA A 10 1.38 -16.22 4.37
N LYS A 11 1.98 -16.47 5.56
CA LYS A 11 2.00 -17.78 6.20
C LYS A 11 0.72 -18.12 6.98
N GLY A 12 -0.28 -17.21 7.01
CA GLY A 12 -1.51 -17.39 7.76
C GLY A 12 -1.32 -17.41 9.28
N LEU A 13 -0.19 -16.90 9.78
CA LEU A 13 0.13 -16.92 11.21
C LEU A 13 -0.52 -15.73 11.92
N THR A 14 -1.09 -15.95 13.09
CA THR A 14 -1.40 -14.87 14.02
C THR A 14 -0.11 -14.29 14.63
N VAL A 15 -0.19 -13.06 15.15
CA VAL A 15 0.94 -12.46 15.88
C VAL A 15 1.33 -13.33 17.09
N GLY A 16 0.34 -13.93 17.77
CA GLY A 16 0.57 -14.82 18.90
C GLY A 16 1.34 -16.08 18.51
N GLU A 17 0.98 -16.71 17.39
CA GLU A 17 1.69 -17.90 16.89
C GLU A 17 3.12 -17.58 16.45
N LEU A 18 3.33 -16.47 15.75
CA LEU A 18 4.68 -16.04 15.36
C LEU A 18 5.57 -15.86 16.59
N ILE A 19 5.11 -15.10 17.57
CA ILE A 19 5.86 -14.79 18.80
C ILE A 19 6.13 -16.08 19.61
N SER A 20 5.11 -16.94 19.76
CA SER A 20 5.24 -18.19 20.49
C SER A 20 6.24 -19.14 19.84
N ARG A 21 6.25 -19.24 18.50
CA ARG A 21 7.17 -20.11 17.76
C ARG A 21 8.59 -19.53 17.71
N ALA A 22 8.73 -18.20 17.73
CA ALA A 22 10.01 -17.51 17.76
C ALA A 22 10.63 -17.43 19.17
N GLY A 23 9.98 -17.98 20.19
CA GLY A 23 10.46 -17.95 21.57
C GLY A 23 10.46 -16.54 22.20
N MET A 24 9.66 -15.63 21.67
CA MET A 24 9.55 -14.24 22.14
C MET A 24 8.40 -14.08 23.12
N THR A 25 8.48 -13.08 24.01
CA THR A 25 7.31 -12.66 24.80
C THR A 25 6.52 -11.58 24.06
N LYS A 26 5.22 -11.45 24.35
CA LYS A 26 4.37 -10.42 23.75
C LYS A 26 4.89 -9.01 24.03
N SER A 27 5.30 -8.72 25.27
CA SER A 27 5.86 -7.41 25.64
C SER A 27 7.18 -7.12 24.92
N TYR A 28 8.05 -8.13 24.81
CA TYR A 28 9.32 -8.02 24.09
C TYR A 28 9.12 -7.73 22.61
N TYR A 29 8.22 -8.46 21.95
CA TYR A 29 7.87 -8.21 20.55
C TYR A 29 7.25 -6.83 20.34
N GLN A 30 6.27 -6.43 21.17
CA GLN A 30 5.61 -5.13 21.05
C GLN A 30 6.57 -3.94 21.21
N SER A 31 7.55 -4.06 22.11
CA SER A 31 8.59 -3.03 22.30
C SER A 31 9.51 -2.83 21.08
N ARG A 32 9.51 -3.75 20.12
CA ARG A 32 10.31 -3.67 18.89
C ARG A 32 9.46 -3.42 17.65
N ALA A 33 8.28 -4.04 17.59
CA ALA A 33 7.32 -3.85 16.52
C ALA A 33 6.83 -2.39 16.41
N GLY A 34 6.70 -1.70 17.56
CA GLY A 34 6.34 -0.28 17.65
C GLY A 34 7.48 0.71 17.43
N PHE A 35 8.65 0.25 16.94
CA PHE A 35 9.86 1.06 16.72
C PHE A 35 10.48 1.69 17.98
N SER A 36 10.10 1.27 19.19
CA SER A 36 10.72 1.75 20.43
C SER A 36 12.11 1.17 20.66
N LEU A 37 12.43 -0.01 20.09
CA LEU A 37 13.74 -0.65 20.10
C LEU A 37 14.01 -1.40 18.78
N PRO A 38 15.25 -1.47 18.27
CA PRO A 38 15.58 -2.29 17.12
C PRO A 38 15.55 -3.79 17.46
N TYR A 39 15.27 -4.62 16.45
CA TYR A 39 15.50 -6.06 16.52
C TYR A 39 17.00 -6.35 16.47
N ASN A 40 17.50 -7.23 17.34
CA ASN A 40 18.88 -7.70 17.27
C ASN A 40 19.01 -8.90 16.32
N THR A 41 20.24 -9.35 16.07
CA THR A 41 20.51 -10.47 15.16
C THR A 41 19.78 -11.75 15.56
N ASN A 42 19.76 -12.11 16.85
CA ASN A 42 19.06 -13.30 17.33
C ASN A 42 17.54 -13.19 17.10
N ASP A 43 16.99 -11.99 17.28
CA ASP A 43 15.58 -11.74 17.04
C ASP A 43 15.24 -11.93 15.54
N ILE A 44 16.09 -11.43 14.65
CA ILE A 44 15.95 -11.59 13.19
C ILE A 44 16.06 -13.06 12.79
N GLU A 45 17.04 -13.79 13.30
CA GLU A 45 17.21 -15.23 13.02
C GLU A 45 16.02 -16.07 13.48
N ALA A 46 15.54 -15.83 14.70
CA ALA A 46 14.39 -16.55 15.25
C ALA A 46 13.11 -16.31 14.44
N LEU A 47 12.85 -15.05 14.06
CA LEU A 47 11.70 -14.70 13.23
C LEU A 47 11.83 -15.27 11.81
N ALA A 48 13.02 -15.21 11.22
CA ALA A 48 13.28 -15.71 9.87
C ALA A 48 13.06 -17.24 9.80
N ALA A 49 13.51 -17.98 10.82
CA ALA A 49 13.30 -19.42 10.91
C ALA A 49 11.80 -19.79 10.96
N VAL A 50 10.99 -19.08 11.75
CA VAL A 50 9.54 -19.32 11.83
C VAL A 50 8.81 -18.97 10.53
N LEU A 51 9.27 -17.93 9.84
CA LEU A 51 8.71 -17.46 8.58
C LEU A 51 9.25 -18.22 7.36
N GLU A 52 10.19 -19.14 7.56
CA GLU A 52 10.85 -19.95 6.52
C GLU A 52 11.52 -19.07 5.44
N VAL A 53 12.19 -18.00 5.86
CA VAL A 53 12.97 -17.10 5.00
C VAL A 53 14.39 -16.93 5.55
N THR A 54 15.30 -16.35 4.79
CA THR A 54 16.62 -15.98 5.30
C THR A 54 16.55 -14.72 6.18
N PRO A 55 17.51 -14.50 7.10
CA PRO A 55 17.61 -13.25 7.86
C PRO A 55 17.68 -12.01 6.96
N GLU A 56 18.37 -12.12 5.81
CA GLU A 56 18.44 -11.07 4.79
C GLU A 56 17.05 -10.78 4.18
N GLN A 57 16.32 -11.83 3.80
CA GLN A 57 14.95 -11.71 3.29
C GLN A 57 13.98 -11.12 4.32
N LEU A 58 14.22 -11.33 5.60
CA LEU A 58 13.42 -10.72 6.66
C LEU A 58 13.76 -9.22 6.82
N ALA A 59 15.04 -8.87 6.79
CA ALA A 59 15.55 -7.52 6.98
C ALA A 59 15.28 -6.60 5.77
N SER A 60 15.31 -7.15 4.56
CA SER A 60 15.23 -6.40 3.30
C SER A 60 13.95 -6.76 2.51
N PRO A 61 13.04 -5.80 2.26
CA PRO A 61 11.86 -6.03 1.42
C PRO A 61 12.20 -6.50 0.00
N ASP A 62 13.26 -5.96 -0.60
CA ASP A 62 13.65 -6.22 -2.00
C ASP A 62 14.16 -7.65 -2.22
N SER A 63 14.72 -8.26 -1.17
CA SER A 63 15.24 -9.64 -1.23
C SER A 63 14.17 -10.66 -0.86
N ALA A 64 13.09 -10.23 -0.21
CA ALA A 64 12.04 -11.09 0.30
C ALA A 64 11.27 -11.80 -0.84
N PRO A 65 10.74 -13.01 -0.59
CA PRO A 65 9.99 -13.74 -1.60
C PRO A 65 8.75 -12.95 -2.05
N ARG A 66 8.43 -13.09 -3.33
CA ARG A 66 7.18 -12.61 -3.92
C ARG A 66 6.02 -13.43 -3.37
N ILE A 67 4.94 -12.74 -2.99
CA ILE A 67 3.79 -13.34 -2.33
C ILE A 67 2.61 -13.25 -3.28
N GLU A 68 2.02 -14.39 -3.64
CA GLU A 68 0.79 -14.40 -4.40
C GLU A 68 -0.42 -14.12 -3.51
N MET A 69 -1.28 -13.21 -3.96
CA MET A 69 -2.50 -12.81 -3.28
C MET A 69 -3.70 -12.99 -4.21
N ARG A 70 -4.77 -13.59 -3.68
CA ARG A 70 -6.08 -13.58 -4.34
C ARG A 70 -6.84 -12.33 -3.92
N VAL A 71 -7.22 -11.51 -4.89
CA VAL A 71 -7.85 -10.21 -4.65
C VAL A 71 -9.14 -10.04 -5.47
N PRO A 72 -10.11 -9.21 -5.02
CA PRO A 72 -11.31 -8.92 -5.78
C PRO A 72 -10.98 -7.97 -6.93
N ALA A 73 -11.12 -8.45 -8.16
CA ALA A 73 -10.54 -7.79 -9.33
C ALA A 73 -11.23 -6.45 -9.64
N GLY A 74 -12.56 -6.42 -9.65
CA GLY A 74 -13.34 -5.21 -9.97
C GLY A 74 -13.06 -4.03 -9.03
N PRO A 75 -13.26 -4.19 -7.71
CA PRO A 75 -12.98 -3.12 -6.74
C PRO A 75 -11.53 -2.62 -6.78
N LEU A 76 -10.54 -3.51 -6.87
CA LEU A 76 -9.14 -3.10 -6.94
C LEU A 76 -8.83 -2.39 -8.26
N ALA A 77 -9.30 -2.90 -9.41
CA ALA A 77 -9.12 -2.25 -10.69
C ALA A 77 -9.72 -0.83 -10.70
N GLN A 78 -10.87 -0.64 -10.05
CA GLN A 78 -11.47 0.69 -9.87
C GLN A 78 -10.58 1.62 -9.03
N ARG A 79 -10.01 1.13 -7.92
CA ARG A 79 -9.05 1.90 -7.11
C ARG A 79 -7.79 2.25 -7.91
N VAL A 80 -7.23 1.32 -8.68
CA VAL A 80 -6.07 1.58 -9.54
C VAL A 80 -6.39 2.67 -10.57
N ARG A 81 -7.55 2.60 -11.23
CA ARG A 81 -8.01 3.66 -12.15
C ARG A 81 -8.17 5.00 -11.47
N ARG A 82 -8.66 5.03 -10.23
CA ARG A 82 -8.77 6.26 -9.43
C ARG A 82 -7.39 6.85 -9.15
N LEU A 83 -6.40 6.02 -8.80
CA LEU A 83 -5.02 6.46 -8.62
C LEU A 83 -4.45 7.05 -9.91
N VAL A 84 -4.66 6.39 -11.05
CA VAL A 84 -4.27 6.88 -12.38
C VAL A 84 -4.87 8.26 -12.68
N ALA A 85 -6.18 8.40 -12.51
CA ALA A 85 -6.88 9.69 -12.70
C ALA A 85 -6.37 10.77 -11.74
N SER A 86 -6.03 10.43 -10.50
CA SER A 86 -5.49 11.38 -9.51
C SER A 86 -4.12 11.95 -9.89
N HIS A 87 -3.41 11.30 -10.81
CA HIS A 87 -2.14 11.77 -11.38
C HIS A 87 -2.32 12.48 -12.73
N ALA A 88 -3.56 12.64 -13.21
CA ALA A 88 -3.85 13.10 -14.57
C ALA A 88 -3.11 12.28 -15.63
N ALA A 89 -2.90 10.99 -15.35
CA ALA A 89 -2.21 10.03 -16.19
C ALA A 89 -3.20 9.07 -16.85
N THR A 90 -2.70 8.23 -17.75
CA THR A 90 -3.45 7.13 -18.37
C THR A 90 -3.02 5.77 -17.81
N GLU A 91 -3.83 4.73 -18.04
CA GLU A 91 -3.43 3.35 -17.69
C GLU A 91 -2.12 2.96 -18.42
N ALA A 92 -1.90 3.47 -19.63
CA ALA A 92 -0.68 3.21 -20.39
C ALA A 92 0.56 3.82 -19.72
N ASP A 93 0.45 5.01 -19.12
CA ASP A 93 1.56 5.66 -18.41
C ASP A 93 1.96 4.85 -17.17
N LEU A 94 0.98 4.37 -16.41
CA LEU A 94 1.23 3.45 -15.28
C LEU A 94 1.91 2.17 -15.76
N LEU A 95 1.39 1.55 -16.82
CA LEU A 95 1.95 0.29 -17.34
C LEU A 95 3.36 0.46 -17.89
N ALA A 96 3.66 1.58 -18.54
CA ALA A 96 5.01 1.90 -19.01
C ALA A 96 5.97 2.08 -17.83
N HIS A 97 5.57 2.82 -16.79
CA HIS A 97 6.37 2.97 -15.57
C HIS A 97 6.64 1.62 -14.89
N LEU A 98 5.62 0.77 -14.76
CA LEU A 98 5.80 -0.56 -14.19
C LEU A 98 6.70 -1.44 -15.04
N GLU A 99 6.65 -1.33 -16.38
CA GLU A 99 7.50 -2.13 -17.28
C GLU A 99 8.98 -1.76 -17.12
N ASP A 100 9.28 -0.48 -16.92
CA ASP A 100 10.64 0.01 -16.66
C ASP A 100 11.20 -0.46 -15.31
N VAL A 101 10.33 -0.63 -14.31
CA VAL A 101 10.72 -1.05 -12.95
C VAL A 101 10.75 -2.58 -12.81
N ASP A 102 9.67 -3.25 -13.23
CA ASP A 102 9.50 -4.71 -13.21
C ASP A 102 8.47 -5.17 -14.27
N PRO A 103 8.93 -5.78 -15.39
CA PRO A 103 8.05 -6.34 -16.42
C PRO A 103 6.99 -7.32 -15.91
N ARG A 104 7.28 -8.06 -14.82
CA ARG A 104 6.32 -8.98 -14.21
C ARG A 104 5.20 -8.21 -13.50
N ALA A 105 5.54 -7.10 -12.85
CA ALA A 105 4.57 -6.22 -12.23
C ALA A 105 3.64 -5.58 -13.28
N ALA A 106 4.20 -5.11 -14.39
CA ALA A 106 3.43 -4.59 -15.51
C ALA A 106 2.46 -5.63 -16.08
N HIS A 107 2.91 -6.88 -16.24
CA HIS A 107 2.03 -7.98 -16.66
C HIS A 107 0.90 -8.24 -15.66
N GLY A 108 1.19 -8.29 -14.35
CA GLY A 108 0.17 -8.44 -13.31
C GLY A 108 -0.84 -7.29 -13.29
N ALA A 109 -0.38 -6.05 -13.48
CA ALA A 109 -1.25 -4.88 -13.57
C ALA A 109 -2.19 -4.95 -14.78
N ARG A 110 -1.70 -5.43 -15.95
CA ARG A 110 -2.56 -5.69 -17.12
C ARG A 110 -3.64 -6.71 -16.80
N ILE A 111 -3.27 -7.85 -16.18
CA ILE A 111 -4.23 -8.89 -15.76
C ILE A 111 -5.31 -8.29 -14.86
N LEU A 112 -4.93 -7.50 -13.85
CA LEU A 112 -5.87 -6.85 -12.93
C LEU A 112 -6.84 -5.91 -13.68
N LEU A 113 -6.30 -5.03 -14.52
CA LEU A 113 -7.10 -4.00 -15.20
C LEU A 113 -8.04 -4.58 -16.27
N SER A 114 -7.64 -5.68 -16.92
CA SER A 114 -8.45 -6.37 -17.94
C SER A 114 -9.30 -7.52 -17.38
N ALA A 115 -9.29 -7.76 -16.07
CA ALA A 115 -9.97 -8.90 -15.46
C ALA A 115 -11.48 -8.82 -15.68
N THR A 116 -12.06 -9.87 -16.27
CA THR A 116 -13.50 -10.07 -16.36
C THR A 116 -14.04 -11.01 -15.28
N THR A 117 -13.15 -11.60 -14.47
CA THR A 117 -13.48 -12.48 -13.35
C THR A 117 -13.67 -11.69 -12.05
N ASN A 118 -14.39 -12.27 -11.09
CA ASN A 118 -14.59 -11.64 -9.78
C ASN A 118 -13.29 -11.52 -8.96
N THR A 119 -12.37 -12.46 -9.14
CA THR A 119 -11.08 -12.48 -8.44
C THR A 119 -9.93 -12.76 -9.40
N VAL A 120 -8.75 -12.28 -9.05
CA VAL A 120 -7.48 -12.56 -9.72
C VAL A 120 -6.41 -12.93 -8.68
N VAL A 121 -5.43 -13.72 -9.11
CA VAL A 121 -4.23 -13.98 -8.33
C VAL A 121 -3.12 -13.11 -8.89
N LEU A 122 -2.48 -12.31 -8.04
CA LEU A 122 -1.43 -11.38 -8.39
C LEU A 122 -0.28 -11.51 -7.40
N ASP A 123 0.92 -11.16 -7.84
CA ASP A 123 2.01 -10.86 -6.94
C ASP A 123 1.68 -9.58 -6.15
N GLU A 124 1.80 -9.61 -4.82
CA GLU A 124 1.64 -8.44 -3.94
C GLU A 124 2.49 -7.25 -4.43
N GLU A 125 3.65 -7.54 -5.02
CA GLU A 125 4.56 -6.51 -5.51
C GLU A 125 3.93 -5.62 -6.59
N VAL A 126 2.99 -6.16 -7.38
CA VAL A 126 2.19 -5.37 -8.34
C VAL A 126 1.47 -4.24 -7.61
N LEU A 127 0.78 -4.56 -6.52
CA LEU A 127 -0.01 -3.59 -5.75
C LEU A 127 0.90 -2.58 -5.04
N ARG A 128 2.03 -3.05 -4.51
CA ARG A 128 3.05 -2.20 -3.89
C ARG A 128 3.60 -1.16 -4.85
N LEU A 129 4.04 -1.59 -6.03
CA LEU A 129 4.58 -0.70 -7.04
C LEU A 129 3.55 0.32 -7.54
N ILE A 130 2.29 -0.09 -7.70
CA ILE A 130 1.19 0.83 -8.05
C ILE A 130 0.97 1.88 -6.94
N THR A 131 0.92 1.47 -5.66
CA THR A 131 0.76 2.42 -4.54
C THR A 131 1.94 3.35 -4.38
N HIS A 132 3.16 2.86 -4.64
CA HIS A 132 4.38 3.66 -4.61
C HIS A 132 4.37 4.71 -5.70
N TRP A 133 4.08 4.32 -6.94
CA TRP A 133 3.89 5.24 -8.07
C TRP A 133 2.85 6.32 -7.75
N ALA A 134 1.75 5.94 -7.09
CA ALA A 134 0.67 6.84 -6.75
C ALA A 134 0.91 7.73 -5.52
N ASP A 135 2.01 7.52 -4.78
CA ASP A 135 2.31 8.10 -3.46
C ASP A 135 1.14 7.96 -2.46
N VAL A 136 0.66 6.72 -2.28
CA VAL A 136 -0.36 6.35 -1.28
C VAL A 136 0.13 5.21 -0.38
N PRO A 137 -0.47 4.99 0.81
CA PRO A 137 -0.12 3.85 1.66
C PRO A 137 -0.30 2.51 0.92
N VAL A 138 0.63 1.57 1.12
CA VAL A 138 0.61 0.26 0.45
C VAL A 138 -0.66 -0.52 0.79
N GLU A 139 -1.09 -0.40 2.05
CA GLU A 139 -2.26 -1.04 2.61
C GLU A 139 -3.55 -0.63 1.88
N TYR A 140 -3.56 0.50 1.17
CA TYR A 140 -4.70 0.95 0.38
C TYR A 140 -5.13 -0.07 -0.70
N LEU A 141 -4.18 -0.82 -1.27
CA LEU A 141 -4.46 -1.89 -2.24
C LEU A 141 -4.25 -3.28 -1.64
N THR A 142 -3.34 -3.46 -0.68
CA THR A 142 -3.03 -4.79 -0.12
C THR A 142 -3.96 -5.19 1.04
N ASP A 143 -4.55 -4.23 1.75
CA ASP A 143 -5.52 -4.43 2.83
C ASP A 143 -6.83 -3.69 2.48
N TYR A 144 -7.45 -4.10 1.38
CA TYR A 144 -8.63 -3.44 0.82
C TYR A 144 -9.88 -3.48 1.72
N THR A 145 -9.82 -4.24 2.82
CA THR A 145 -10.84 -4.34 3.86
C THR A 145 -10.73 -3.29 4.97
N ASP A 146 -9.62 -2.54 5.05
CA ASP A 146 -9.50 -1.43 5.99
C ASP A 146 -10.30 -0.22 5.49
N GLU A 147 -11.55 -0.12 5.94
CA GLU A 147 -12.46 0.96 5.57
C GLU A 147 -11.96 2.34 6.02
N ALA A 148 -11.32 2.43 7.20
CA ALA A 148 -10.85 3.70 7.74
C ALA A 148 -9.66 4.25 6.95
N LEU A 149 -8.71 3.38 6.61
CA LEU A 149 -7.59 3.72 5.74
C LEU A 149 -8.09 4.08 4.32
N THR A 150 -9.04 3.29 3.80
CA THR A 150 -9.62 3.52 2.47
C THR A 150 -10.30 4.88 2.42
N ASP A 151 -11.20 5.19 3.36
CA ASP A 151 -11.95 6.44 3.42
C ASP A 151 -11.01 7.66 3.50
N ARG A 152 -9.97 7.55 4.33
CA ARG A 152 -8.94 8.58 4.43
C ARG A 152 -8.21 8.79 3.10
N THR A 153 -7.70 7.71 2.50
CA THR A 153 -6.93 7.79 1.25
C THR A 153 -7.79 8.38 0.13
N GLU A 154 -9.05 7.97 0.02
CA GLU A 154 -10.00 8.52 -0.95
C GLU A 154 -10.24 10.02 -0.74
N ALA A 155 -10.41 10.46 0.51
CA ALA A 155 -10.55 11.89 0.83
C ALA A 155 -9.29 12.71 0.46
N GLU A 156 -8.09 12.15 0.62
CA GLU A 156 -6.83 12.77 0.19
C GLU A 156 -6.75 12.86 -1.34
N LEU A 157 -7.16 11.81 -2.07
CA LEU A 157 -7.22 11.81 -3.53
C LEU A 157 -8.25 12.82 -4.08
N GLU A 158 -9.41 12.93 -3.45
CA GLU A 158 -10.43 13.94 -3.77
C GLU A 158 -9.90 15.37 -3.61
N LEU A 159 -9.15 15.64 -2.54
CA LEU A 159 -8.54 16.95 -2.32
C LEU A 159 -7.47 17.24 -3.36
N ARG A 160 -6.62 16.28 -3.68
CA ARG A 160 -5.60 16.40 -4.75
C ARG A 160 -6.22 16.75 -6.09
N GLU A 161 -7.34 16.12 -6.41
CA GLU A 161 -8.12 16.40 -7.61
C GLU A 161 -8.68 17.82 -7.62
N ALA A 162 -9.35 18.24 -6.54
CA ALA A 162 -9.90 19.59 -6.42
C ALA A 162 -8.83 20.69 -6.48
N MET A 163 -7.66 20.44 -5.89
CA MET A 163 -6.53 21.37 -5.94
C MET A 163 -5.98 21.55 -7.35
N ARG A 164 -5.86 20.45 -8.10
CA ARG A 164 -5.41 20.48 -9.49
C ARG A 164 -6.41 21.21 -10.37
N GLU A 165 -7.71 20.95 -10.20
CA GLU A 165 -8.79 21.67 -10.89
C GLU A 165 -8.74 23.17 -10.61
N ALA A 166 -8.34 23.58 -9.40
CA ALA A 166 -8.15 24.97 -9.01
C ALA A 166 -6.82 25.59 -9.47
N GLY A 167 -5.98 24.84 -10.21
CA GLY A 167 -4.69 25.31 -10.73
C GLY A 167 -3.56 25.40 -9.69
N ALA A 168 -3.70 24.79 -8.52
CA ALA A 168 -2.62 24.73 -7.54
C ALA A 168 -1.58 23.67 -7.92
N GLU A 169 -0.30 24.06 -8.01
CA GLU A 169 0.81 23.12 -8.13
C GLU A 169 0.97 22.31 -6.83
N SER A 170 1.28 21.03 -6.98
CA SER A 170 1.17 19.97 -5.97
C SER A 170 1.66 20.35 -4.57
N ILE A 171 0.81 20.18 -3.55
CA ILE A 171 1.25 20.13 -2.14
C ILE A 171 1.62 18.68 -1.79
N GLN A 172 2.71 18.50 -1.05
CA GLN A 172 3.05 17.21 -0.44
C GLN A 172 2.02 16.90 0.68
N PHE A 173 1.08 15.99 0.39
CA PHE A 173 -0.05 15.64 1.27
C PHE A 173 0.35 15.08 2.63
N ARG A 174 1.59 14.61 2.80
CA ARG A 174 2.14 14.19 4.09
C ARG A 174 2.07 15.31 5.16
N ALA A 175 2.00 16.58 4.74
CA ALA A 175 1.83 17.72 5.64
C ALA A 175 0.41 17.89 6.21
N LEU A 176 -0.62 17.24 5.63
CA LEU A 176 -2.02 17.34 6.08
C LEU A 176 -2.40 16.27 7.12
N GLY A 177 -1.41 15.54 7.65
CA GLY A 177 -1.53 14.29 8.42
C GLY A 177 -2.39 14.29 9.69
N GLN A 178 -3.03 15.40 10.05
CA GLN A 178 -3.92 15.51 11.21
C GLN A 178 -5.39 15.80 10.86
N MET A 179 -5.72 15.97 9.57
CA MET A 179 -7.10 16.26 9.16
C MET A 179 -7.94 14.99 9.03
N SER A 180 -9.22 15.09 9.41
CA SER A 180 -10.20 14.01 9.20
C SER A 180 -10.61 13.92 7.73
N PRO A 181 -11.09 12.75 7.26
CA PRO A 181 -11.60 12.58 5.89
C PRO A 181 -12.67 13.62 5.52
N ASP A 182 -13.61 13.88 6.41
CA ASP A 182 -14.65 14.89 6.20
C ASP A 182 -14.10 16.31 6.02
N ALA A 183 -13.06 16.67 6.78
CA ALA A 183 -12.42 17.96 6.66
C ALA A 183 -11.69 18.11 5.32
N LEU A 184 -11.00 17.06 4.86
CA LEU A 184 -10.35 17.03 3.55
C LEU A 184 -11.39 17.21 2.42
N ARG A 185 -12.51 16.50 2.49
CA ARG A 185 -13.62 16.66 1.52
C ARG A 185 -14.29 18.02 1.59
N ALA A 186 -14.38 18.63 2.77
CA ALA A 186 -14.90 19.99 2.90
C ALA A 186 -14.00 21.01 2.19
N ILE A 187 -12.68 20.87 2.32
CA ILE A 187 -11.71 21.71 1.59
C ILE A 187 -11.83 21.46 0.08
N ALA A 188 -11.87 20.20 -0.35
CA ALA A 188 -12.02 19.85 -1.76
C ALA A 188 -13.26 20.51 -2.40
N ARG A 189 -14.40 20.45 -1.70
CA ARG A 189 -15.65 21.11 -2.13
C ARG A 189 -15.50 22.64 -2.18
N SER A 190 -14.84 23.23 -1.19
CA SER A 190 -14.57 24.69 -1.16
C SER A 190 -13.71 25.15 -2.34
N LEU A 191 -12.70 24.36 -2.72
CA LEU A 191 -11.84 24.65 -3.88
C LEU A 191 -12.61 24.61 -5.19
N ARG A 192 -13.47 23.59 -5.39
CA ARG A 192 -14.33 23.48 -6.60
C ARG A 192 -15.40 24.57 -6.68
N GLY A 193 -15.85 25.08 -5.54
CA GLY A 193 -16.85 26.15 -5.47
C GLY A 193 -16.29 27.55 -5.74
N ARG A 194 -14.97 27.72 -5.83
CA ARG A 194 -14.34 29.02 -6.11
C ARG A 194 -14.22 29.20 -7.64
N PRO A 195 -14.70 30.32 -8.22
CA PRO A 195 -14.52 30.58 -9.65
C PRO A 195 -13.02 30.64 -10.00
N PRO A 196 -12.60 30.19 -11.20
CA PRO A 196 -11.19 30.24 -11.59
C PRO A 196 -10.68 31.68 -11.51
N ALA A 197 -9.50 31.86 -10.93
CA ALA A 197 -8.84 33.16 -10.90
C ALA A 197 -8.52 33.56 -12.34
N SER A 198 -9.21 34.61 -12.83
CA SER A 198 -9.02 35.21 -14.15
C SER A 198 -7.63 35.82 -14.33
#